data_AF-A0AAW7SIC4-F1
#
_entry.id   AF-A0AAW7SIC4-F1
#
_cell.length_a   1.000
_cell.length_b   1.000
_cell.length_c   1.000
_cell.angle_alpha   90.00
_cell.angle_beta   90.00
_cell.angle_gamma   90.00
#
_symmetry.space_group_name_H-M   'P 1'
#
loop_
_entity.id
_entity.type
_entity.pdbx_description
1 polymer ?
#
loop_
_entity_poly.entity_id
_entity_poly.type
_entity_poly.pdbx_seq_one_letter_code
_entity_poly.pdbx_strand_id
1 'polypeptide(L)'
;MADDWVIKGCHIHVNGVELTVVSDHNARVDFKEVFSMTPSDRLEKAIKYAREHCLPDPAMRRRWIDRLDMARAYMLGYDGGEELASRANGRMFEFKMLRIAIERWEQTYGNN
;
A
#
# COMPACT_ATOMS: atom_id res chain seq x y z
N MET A 1 8.94 11.61 7.38
CA MET A 1 8.74 10.21 7.83
C MET A 1 7.34 9.94 8.36
N ALA A 2 6.76 10.79 9.21
CA ALA A 2 5.45 10.53 9.80
C ALA A 2 4.28 11.02 8.90
N ASP A 3 4.42 12.22 8.31
CA ASP A 3 3.44 12.76 7.35
C ASP A 3 3.44 12.02 5.99
N ASP A 4 4.48 11.25 5.67
CA ASP A 4 4.54 10.50 4.40
C ASP A 4 3.37 9.53 4.27
N TRP A 5 2.93 8.90 5.37
CA TRP A 5 1.76 8.02 5.37
C TRP A 5 0.45 8.79 5.13
N VAL A 6 0.36 10.01 5.65
CA VAL A 6 -0.81 10.89 5.48
C VAL A 6 -0.85 11.43 4.04
N ILE A 7 0.29 11.89 3.55
CA ILE A 7 0.43 12.55 2.24
C ILE A 7 0.45 11.51 1.12
N LYS A 8 1.41 10.59 1.13
CA LYS A 8 1.66 9.65 0.02
C LYS A 8 0.84 8.36 0.12
N GLY A 9 0.53 7.92 1.34
CA GLY A 9 -0.12 6.62 1.56
C GLY A 9 0.89 5.46 1.58
N CYS A 10 0.41 4.24 1.37
CA CYS A 10 1.25 3.04 1.37
C CYS A 10 2.02 2.93 0.05
N HIS A 11 3.35 2.88 0.13
CA HIS A 11 4.23 2.74 -1.02
C HIS A 11 5.33 1.70 -0.77
N ILE A 12 5.77 1.05 -1.84
CA ILE A 12 6.85 0.06 -1.83
C ILE A 12 7.91 0.45 -2.86
N HIS A 13 9.15 0.03 -2.63
CA HIS A 13 10.24 0.21 -3.58
C HIS A 13 10.52 -1.13 -4.27
N VAL A 14 10.41 -1.17 -5.59
CA VAL A 14 10.64 -2.35 -6.42
C VAL A 14 11.57 -1.98 -7.56
N ASN A 15 12.77 -2.57 -7.60
CA ASN A 15 13.77 -2.36 -8.67
C ASN A 15 14.07 -0.87 -8.96
N GLY A 16 14.14 -0.06 -7.90
CA GLY A 16 14.40 1.38 -7.98
C GLY A 16 13.20 2.21 -8.47
N VAL A 17 11.99 1.65 -8.48
CA VAL A 17 10.73 2.33 -8.77
C VAL A 17 9.87 2.34 -7.50
N GLU A 18 9.30 3.49 -7.17
CA GLU A 18 8.36 3.63 -6.05
C GLU A 18 6.92 3.41 -6.56
N LEU A 19 6.22 2.44 -5.98
CA LEU A 19 4.86 2.07 -6.32
C LEU A 19 3.93 2.35 -5.14
N THR A 20 2.80 3.02 -5.39
CA THR A 20 1.70 3.10 -4.44
C THR A 20 0.96 1.77 -4.42
N VAL A 21 0.70 1.23 -3.23
CA VAL A 21 -0.11 0.03 -3.05
C VAL A 21 -1.51 0.47 -2.61
N VAL A 22 -2.54 0.00 -3.33
CA VAL A 22 -3.93 0.39 -3.07
C VAL A 22 -4.86 -0.82 -3.11
N SER A 23 -6.04 -0.69 -2.50
CA SER A 23 -7.15 -1.61 -2.76
C SER A 23 -8.04 -1.07 -3.88
N ASP A 24 -8.44 -1.92 -4.82
CA ASP A 24 -9.47 -1.58 -5.80
C ASP A 24 -10.90 -1.68 -5.22
N HIS A 25 -11.91 -1.39 -6.04
CA HIS A 25 -13.33 -1.47 -5.65
C HIS A 25 -13.81 -2.89 -5.32
N ASN A 26 -13.05 -3.92 -5.71
CA ASN A 26 -13.31 -5.33 -5.41
C ASN A 26 -12.50 -5.84 -4.22
N ALA A 27 -11.85 -4.94 -3.47
CA ALA A 27 -10.94 -5.27 -2.39
C ALA A 27 -9.78 -6.19 -2.83
N ARG A 28 -9.23 -5.95 -4.03
CA ARG A 28 -8.00 -6.58 -4.54
C ARG A 28 -6.83 -5.60 -4.42
N VAL A 29 -5.63 -6.13 -4.26
CA VAL A 29 -4.40 -5.34 -4.24
C VAL A 29 -4.04 -4.88 -5.65
N ASP A 30 -3.79 -3.59 -5.81
CA ASP A 30 -3.31 -3.00 -7.06
C ASP A 30 -2.12 -2.05 -6.82
N PHE A 31 -1.38 -1.76 -7.89
CA PHE A 31 -0.16 -0.95 -7.85
C PHE A 31 -0.26 0.22 -8.83
N LYS A 32 0.12 1.41 -8.36
CA LYS A 32 0.13 2.64 -9.16
C LYS A 32 1.48 3.32 -9.05
N GLU A 33 1.81 4.19 -10.00
CA GLU A 33 2.99 5.04 -9.88
C GLU A 33 2.87 6.01 -8.70
N VAL A 34 4.00 6.29 -8.02
CA VAL A 34 4.09 7.43 -7.09
C VAL A 34 4.51 8.71 -7.82
N PHE A 35 5.41 8.59 -8.80
CA PHE A 35 5.93 9.71 -9.58
C PHE A 35 5.62 9.56 -11.06
N SER A 36 4.95 10.56 -11.63
CA SER A 36 4.55 10.63 -13.05
C SER A 36 5.71 10.68 -14.04
N MET A 37 6.94 10.89 -13.57
CA MET A 37 8.15 10.93 -14.41
C MET A 37 8.81 9.55 -14.58
N THR A 38 8.26 8.50 -13.97
CA THR A 38 8.83 7.15 -14.11
C THR A 38 8.61 6.65 -15.53
N PRO A 39 9.66 6.19 -16.25
CA PRO A 39 9.48 5.59 -17.58
C PRO A 39 8.48 4.43 -17.54
N SER A 40 7.53 4.40 -18.47
CA SER A 40 6.42 3.43 -18.47
C SER A 40 6.91 1.98 -18.48
N ASP A 41 7.97 1.68 -19.24
CA ASP A 41 8.55 0.34 -19.31
C ASP A 41 9.11 -0.14 -17.95
N ARG A 42 9.70 0.78 -17.17
CA ARG A 42 10.21 0.49 -15.82
C ARG A 42 9.07 0.35 -14.83
N LEU A 43 8.05 1.19 -14.93
CA LEU A 43 6.86 1.11 -14.10
C LEU A 43 6.15 -0.24 -14.29
N GLU A 44 5.89 -0.64 -15.53
CA GLU A 44 5.24 -1.91 -15.87
C GLU A 44 6.05 -3.11 -15.36
N LYS A 45 7.38 -3.11 -15.54
CA LYS A 45 8.26 -4.16 -14.99
C LYS A 45 8.20 -4.22 -13.47
N ALA A 46 8.18 -3.09 -12.79
CA ALA A 46 8.08 -3.03 -11.33
C ALA A 46 6.72 -3.55 -10.83
N ILE A 47 5.61 -3.14 -11.47
CA ILE A 47 4.26 -3.62 -11.14
C ILE A 47 4.17 -5.13 -11.36
N LYS A 48 4.68 -5.62 -12.50
CA LYS A 48 4.71 -7.05 -12.80
C LYS A 48 5.49 -7.82 -11.73
N TYR A 49 6.69 -7.35 -11.37
CA TYR A 49 7.51 -7.97 -10.33
C TYR A 49 6.79 -7.98 -8.96
N ALA A 50 6.15 -6.87 -8.58
CA ALA A 50 5.39 -6.78 -7.35
C ALA A 50 4.25 -7.82 -7.30
N ARG A 51 3.53 -8.01 -8.42
CA ARG A 51 2.44 -8.99 -8.54
C ARG A 51 2.91 -10.44 -8.55
N GLU A 52 4.02 -10.73 -9.22
CA GLU A 52 4.49 -12.11 -9.45
C GLU A 52 5.44 -12.63 -8.35
N HIS A 53 6.11 -11.74 -7.62
CA HIS A 53 7.13 -12.14 -6.65
C HIS A 53 6.90 -11.59 -5.24
N CYS A 54 6.46 -10.34 -5.10
CA CYS A 54 6.26 -9.75 -3.77
C CYS A 54 4.92 -10.16 -3.16
N LEU A 55 3.82 -9.99 -3.88
CA LEU A 55 2.49 -10.31 -3.38
C LEU A 55 2.30 -11.82 -3.07
N PRO A 56 2.89 -12.76 -3.85
CA PRO A 56 2.85 -14.18 -3.51
C PRO A 56 3.68 -14.59 -2.30
N ASP A 57 4.70 -13.83 -1.92
CA ASP A 57 5.52 -14.12 -0.73
C ASP A 57 4.73 -13.81 0.57
N PRO A 58 4.40 -14.83 1.40
CA PRO A 58 3.70 -14.62 2.67
C PRO A 58 4.47 -13.72 3.64
N ALA A 59 5.81 -13.77 3.63
CA ALA A 59 6.62 -12.92 4.49
C ALA A 59 6.58 -11.46 4.04
N MET A 60 6.47 -11.18 2.74
CA MET A 60 6.24 -9.82 2.24
C MET A 60 4.85 -9.33 2.61
N ARG A 61 3.79 -10.13 2.38
CA ARG A 61 2.43 -9.78 2.78
C ARG A 61 2.34 -9.46 4.27
N ARG A 62 2.95 -10.29 5.12
CA ARG A 62 2.97 -10.07 6.57
C ARG A 62 3.64 -8.76 6.94
N ARG A 63 4.81 -8.47 6.36
CA ARG A 63 5.51 -7.19 6.56
C ARG A 63 4.66 -5.99 6.13
N TRP A 64 3.91 -6.08 5.03
CA TRP A 64 3.02 -5.00 4.61
C TRP A 64 1.88 -4.79 5.60
N ILE A 65 1.24 -5.87 6.07
CA ILE A 65 0.19 -5.80 7.10
C ILE A 65 0.72 -5.13 8.37
N ASP A 66 1.87 -5.57 8.89
CA ASP A 66 2.45 -5.02 10.11
C ASP A 66 2.74 -3.50 9.94
N ARG A 67 3.22 -3.08 8.76
CA ARG A 67 3.45 -1.65 8.46
C ARG A 67 2.15 -0.84 8.35
N LEU A 68 1.09 -1.41 7.77
CA LEU A 68 -0.21 -0.76 7.72
C LEU A 68 -0.82 -0.59 9.12
N ASP A 69 -0.67 -1.60 9.98
CA ASP A 69 -1.15 -1.53 11.36
C ASP A 69 -0.38 -0.49 12.17
N MET A 70 0.95 -0.39 12.00
CA MET A 70 1.75 0.69 12.58
C MET A 70 1.33 2.07 12.07
N ALA A 71 1.09 2.23 10.76
CA ALA A 71 0.68 3.51 10.18
C ALA A 71 -0.70 3.94 10.68
N ARG A 72 -1.64 3.01 10.82
CA ARG A 72 -2.97 3.28 11.40
C ARG A 72 -2.88 3.66 12.88
N ALA A 73 -2.03 2.98 13.65
CA ALA A 73 -1.80 3.32 15.05
C ALA A 73 -1.22 4.73 15.21
N TYR A 74 -0.29 5.12 14.34
CA TYR A 74 0.24 6.47 14.28
C TYR A 74 -0.85 7.51 13.97
N MET A 75 -1.72 7.23 12.99
CA MET A 75 -2.79 8.15 12.58
C MET A 75 -3.86 8.41 13.64
N LEU A 76 -4.08 7.49 14.59
CA LEU A 76 -5.05 7.67 15.68
C LEU A 76 -4.73 8.86 16.59
N GLY A 77 -3.46 9.23 16.71
CA GLY A 77 -2.99 10.35 17.52
C GLY A 77 -2.48 11.54 16.71
N TYR A 78 -2.80 11.60 15.41
CA TYR A 78 -2.23 12.59 14.51
C TYR A 78 -2.89 13.97 14.70
N ASP A 79 -2.07 14.99 14.99
CA ASP A 79 -2.50 16.35 15.37
C ASP A 79 -1.97 17.45 14.41
N GLY A 80 -1.60 17.08 13.18
CA GLY A 80 -1.00 17.97 12.15
C GLY A 80 -1.90 19.08 11.59
N GLY A 81 -2.85 19.61 12.37
CA GLY A 81 -3.86 20.58 11.95
C GLY A 81 -5.09 19.93 11.31
N GLU A 82 -6.16 20.72 11.16
CA GLU A 82 -7.49 20.21 10.74
C GLU A 82 -7.48 19.49 9.38
N GLU A 83 -6.77 20.05 8.38
CA GLU A 83 -6.70 19.49 7.03
C GLU A 83 -5.95 18.15 6.99
N LEU A 84 -4.76 18.08 7.61
CA LEU A 84 -3.97 16.85 7.62
C LEU A 84 -4.57 15.79 8.54
N ALA A 85 -5.25 16.18 9.63
CA ALA A 85 -6.01 15.25 10.47
C ALA A 85 -7.19 14.63 9.70
N SER A 86 -7.94 15.42 8.93
CA SER A 86 -8.99 14.91 8.05
C SER A 86 -8.42 13.92 7.01
N ARG A 87 -7.28 14.25 6.40
CA ARG A 87 -6.58 13.36 5.47
C ARG A 87 -6.11 12.07 6.15
N ALA A 88 -5.59 12.15 7.36
CA ALA A 88 -5.16 10.97 8.14
C ALA A 88 -6.34 10.02 8.39
N ASN A 89 -7.53 10.54 8.72
CA ASN A 89 -8.74 9.74 8.87
C ASN A 89 -9.12 9.00 7.56
N GLY A 90 -9.05 9.69 6.42
CA GLY A 90 -9.26 9.06 5.10
C GLY A 90 -8.24 7.94 4.83
N ARG A 91 -6.95 8.19 5.10
CA ARG A 91 -5.90 7.19 4.94
C ARG A 91 -6.07 5.98 5.84
N MET A 92 -6.57 6.16 7.07
CA MET A 92 -6.86 5.03 7.96
C MET A 92 -7.89 4.07 7.35
N PHE A 93 -8.91 4.58 6.67
CA PHE A 93 -9.88 3.76 5.96
C PHE A 93 -9.24 3.03 4.77
N GLU A 94 -8.47 3.74 3.94
CA GLU A 94 -7.75 3.12 2.82
C GLU A 94 -6.80 2.01 3.28
N PHE A 95 -6.06 2.23 4.37
CA PHE A 95 -5.15 1.23 4.93
C PHE A 95 -5.90 0.02 5.48
N LYS A 96 -7.08 0.23 6.08
CA LYS A 96 -7.96 -0.88 6.50
C LYS A 96 -8.40 -1.70 5.28
N MET A 97 -8.81 -1.05 4.19
CA MET A 97 -9.24 -1.75 2.98
C MET A 97 -8.10 -2.50 2.30
N LEU A 98 -6.92 -1.88 2.21
CA LEU A 98 -5.72 -2.54 1.68
C LEU A 98 -5.30 -3.74 2.55
N ARG A 99 -5.33 -3.62 3.87
CA ARG A 99 -5.04 -4.73 4.78
C ARG A 99 -5.97 -5.92 4.52
N ILE A 100 -7.28 -5.68 4.39
CA ILE A 100 -8.27 -6.72 4.05
C ILE A 100 -7.97 -7.35 2.69
N ALA A 101 -7.60 -6.53 1.70
CA ALA A 101 -7.25 -7.02 0.37
C ALA A 101 -6.03 -7.96 0.39
N ILE A 102 -5.00 -7.63 1.18
CA ILE A 102 -3.81 -8.48 1.34
C ILE A 102 -4.15 -9.78 2.07
N GLU A 103 -4.98 -9.74 3.12
CA GLU A 103 -5.43 -10.94 3.83
C GLU A 103 -6.26 -11.88 2.94
N ARG A 104 -7.16 -11.31 2.13
CA ARG A 104 -7.98 -12.08 1.18
C ARG A 104 -7.21 -12.62 -0.01
N TRP A 105 -6.07 -12.02 -0.34
CA TRP A 105 -5.24 -12.51 -1.44
C TRP A 105 -4.84 -13.98 -1.20
N GLU A 106 -4.47 -14.33 0.03
CA GLU A 106 -4.14 -15.71 0.41
C GLU A 106 -5.34 -16.66 0.26
N GLN A 107 -6.54 -16.22 0.64
CA GLN A 107 -7.76 -17.03 0.49
C GLN A 107 -8.15 -17.25 -0.97
N THR A 108 -7.85 -16.26 -1.83
CA THR A 108 -8.25 -16.27 -3.25
C THR A 108 -7.22 -16.99 -4.13
N TYR A 109 -5.93 -16.94 -3.77
CA TYR A 109 -4.82 -17.41 -4.61
C TYR A 109 -3.90 -18.44 -3.93
N GLY A 110 -4.06 -18.73 -2.64
CA GLY A 110 -3.23 -19.67 -1.87
C GLY A 110 -3.73 -21.12 -1.86
N ASN A 111 -4.86 -21.42 -2.51
CA ASN A 111 -5.41 -22.77 -2.66
C ASN A 111 -5.06 -23.45 -4.01
N ASN A 112 -4.00 -23.00 -4.70
CA ASN A 112 -3.49 -23.64 -5.91
C ASN A 112 -2.18 -24.38 -5.64
#